data_AF-F2R6F4-F1
#
_entry.id   AF-F2R6F4-F1
#
_cell.length_a   1.000
_cell.length_b   1.000
_cell.length_c   1.000
_cell.angle_alpha   90.00
_cell.angle_beta   90.00
_cell.angle_gamma   90.00
#
_symmetry.space_group_name_H-M   'P 1'
#
loop_
_entity.id
_entity.type
_entity.pdbx_description
1 polymer ?
#
loop_
_entity_poly.entity_id
_entity_poly.type
_entity_poly.pdbx_seq_one_letter_code
_entity_poly.pdbx_strand_id
1 'polypeptide(L)'
;MKTRRAWRATERQAAKKEAAESGAARVPEMLATGAAALRGRTGWVLGSVLVLALGLVGVRLFAGSDDAGTPPDTRARAYQDYDACLLTDERGIVTGAPAAPVWEGMQAASLNTRIRVTYVPVTGEKSAANARPFLNGLVQRDCEIVVASGAPQVEAVEAAVEKNPKVRFVTVDGAGGASRDNLVRVASGASLKDDVAATVKRLAQEG
;
A
#
# COMPACT_ATOMS: atom_id res chain seq x y z
N MET A 1 -28.63 -27.42 7.96
CA MET A 1 -28.66 -25.94 7.91
C MET A 1 -29.17 -25.39 9.24
N LYS A 2 -28.29 -24.82 10.08
CA LYS A 2 -28.71 -24.16 11.34
C LYS A 2 -29.11 -22.72 11.03
N THR A 3 -30.34 -22.34 11.34
CA THR A 3 -30.90 -21.01 11.05
C THR A 3 -30.24 -19.93 11.93
N ARG A 4 -30.12 -18.70 11.41
CA ARG A 4 -29.45 -17.55 12.08
C ARG A 4 -29.96 -17.26 13.50
N ARG A 5 -31.16 -17.73 13.88
CA ARG A 5 -31.73 -17.57 15.22
C ARG A 5 -31.03 -18.43 16.27
N ALA A 6 -30.55 -19.61 15.88
CA ALA A 6 -29.85 -20.52 16.79
C ALA A 6 -28.49 -19.96 17.23
N TRP A 7 -27.82 -19.20 16.36
CA TRP A 7 -26.51 -18.62 16.64
C TRP A 7 -26.55 -17.50 17.70
N ARG A 8 -27.57 -16.62 17.64
CA ARG A 8 -27.76 -15.56 18.65
C ARG A 8 -28.14 -16.08 20.03
N ALA A 9 -28.83 -17.22 20.09
CA ALA A 9 -29.18 -17.85 21.35
C ALA A 9 -27.92 -18.42 22.04
N THR A 10 -27.00 -19.01 21.28
CA THR A 10 -25.74 -19.53 21.81
C THR A 10 -24.80 -18.43 22.28
N GLU A 11 -24.70 -17.30 21.57
CA GLU A 11 -23.88 -16.17 22.03
C GLU A 11 -24.41 -15.53 23.32
N ARG A 12 -25.74 -15.37 23.44
CA ARG A 12 -26.34 -14.87 24.68
C ARG A 12 -26.13 -15.80 25.87
N GLN A 13 -26.04 -17.11 25.63
CA GLN A 13 -25.74 -18.07 26.69
C GLN A 13 -24.26 -18.10 27.07
N ALA A 14 -23.36 -17.91 26.10
CA ALA A 14 -21.93 -17.75 26.36
C ALA A 14 -21.65 -16.47 27.18
N ALA A 15 -22.22 -15.33 26.77
CA ALA A 15 -22.08 -14.06 27.50
C ALA A 15 -22.66 -14.12 28.93
N LYS A 16 -23.75 -14.88 29.15
CA LYS A 16 -24.30 -15.11 30.50
C LYS A 16 -23.39 -15.97 31.36
N LYS A 17 -22.70 -16.96 30.79
CA LYS A 17 -21.71 -17.77 31.52
C LYS A 17 -20.48 -16.96 31.89
N GLU A 18 -19.97 -16.16 30.95
CA GLU A 18 -18.83 -15.25 31.20
C GLU A 18 -19.16 -14.18 32.25
N ALA A 19 -20.40 -13.68 32.28
CA ALA A 19 -20.87 -12.76 33.33
C ALA A 19 -21.04 -13.45 34.70
N ALA A 20 -21.33 -14.75 34.73
CA ALA A 20 -21.43 -15.54 35.96
C ALA A 20 -20.06 -15.95 36.51
N GLU A 21 -19.08 -16.20 35.64
CA GLU A 21 -17.69 -16.54 36.00
C GLU A 21 -16.84 -15.32 36.37
N SER A 22 -17.13 -14.14 35.82
CA SER A 22 -16.40 -12.89 36.13
C SER A 22 -16.77 -12.23 37.46
N GLY A 23 -17.63 -12.86 38.28
CA GLY A 23 -17.92 -12.38 39.65
C GLY A 23 -18.66 -11.03 39.73
N ALA A 24 -19.11 -10.47 38.60
CA ALA A 24 -19.83 -9.19 38.52
C ALA A 24 -21.26 -9.24 39.11
N ALA A 25 -21.74 -10.42 39.51
CA ALA A 25 -23.06 -10.64 40.08
C ALA A 25 -23.10 -10.65 41.62
N ARG A 26 -22.19 -9.96 42.30
CA ARG A 26 -22.25 -9.76 43.76
C ARG A 26 -22.05 -8.32 44.18
N VAL A 27 -22.91 -7.41 43.73
CA VAL A 27 -23.21 -6.22 44.54
C VAL A 27 -24.67 -5.78 44.33
N PRO A 28 -25.65 -6.38 45.03
CA PRO A 28 -26.87 -5.62 45.30
C PRO A 28 -27.30 -5.65 46.77
N GLU A 29 -26.36 -5.81 47.72
CA GLU A 29 -26.74 -5.93 49.14
C GLU A 29 -25.86 -5.14 50.14
N MET A 30 -25.09 -4.14 49.67
CA MET A 30 -24.31 -3.28 50.58
C MET A 30 -24.58 -1.77 50.44
N LEU A 31 -25.68 -1.38 49.79
CA LEU A 31 -26.12 0.02 49.69
C LEU A 31 -27.45 0.31 50.39
N ALA A 32 -27.89 -0.56 51.32
CA ALA A 32 -29.11 -0.34 52.09
C ALA A 32 -28.88 0.15 53.54
N THR A 33 -27.65 0.14 54.05
CA THR A 33 -27.36 0.43 55.47
C THR A 33 -26.49 1.67 55.74
N GLY A 34 -26.42 2.61 54.78
CA GLY A 34 -25.68 3.86 54.94
C GLY A 34 -26.52 5.14 54.95
N ALA A 35 -27.82 5.07 54.69
CA ALA A 35 -28.65 6.25 54.42
C ALA A 35 -29.08 7.06 55.66
N ALA A 36 -28.77 6.58 56.88
CA ALA A 36 -29.22 7.24 58.12
C ALA A 36 -28.19 8.19 58.76
N ALA A 37 -26.90 8.13 58.38
CA ALA A 37 -25.84 8.85 59.11
C ALA A 37 -25.39 10.19 58.49
N LEU A 38 -25.90 10.58 57.32
CA LEU A 38 -25.39 11.74 56.55
C LEU A 38 -26.33 12.95 56.49
N ARG A 39 -27.25 13.11 57.45
CA ARG A 39 -28.12 14.30 57.60
C ARG A 39 -27.52 15.44 58.44
N GLY A 40 -26.19 15.51 58.55
CA GLY A 40 -25.48 16.57 59.27
C GLY A 40 -24.59 17.41 58.34
N ARG A 41 -24.42 18.71 58.65
CA ARG A 41 -23.60 19.67 57.87
C ARG A 41 -22.13 19.25 57.70
N THR A 42 -21.65 18.36 58.57
CA THR A 42 -20.31 17.72 58.52
C THR A 42 -20.23 16.54 57.55
N GLY A 43 -21.35 15.88 57.25
CA GLY A 43 -21.43 14.78 56.27
C GLY A 43 -21.25 15.24 54.83
N TRP A 44 -21.67 16.48 54.52
CA TRP A 44 -21.45 17.10 53.21
C TRP A 44 -19.97 17.42 52.95
N VAL A 45 -19.21 17.78 53.99
CA VAL A 45 -17.78 18.09 53.89
C VAL A 45 -16.95 16.82 53.73
N LEU A 46 -17.28 15.75 54.46
CA LEU A 46 -16.60 14.47 54.31
C LEU A 46 -16.95 13.77 52.99
N GLY A 47 -18.20 13.90 52.53
CA GLY A 47 -18.63 13.40 51.23
C GLY A 47 -17.92 14.10 50.07
N SER A 48 -17.76 15.42 50.12
CA SER A 48 -17.09 16.18 49.05
C SER A 48 -15.58 15.91 48.99
N VAL A 49 -14.90 15.76 50.13
CA VAL A 49 -13.48 15.38 50.18
C VAL A 49 -13.27 13.97 49.60
N LEU A 50 -14.15 13.02 49.90
CA LEU A 50 -14.06 11.66 49.35
C LEU A 50 -14.29 11.63 47.82
N VAL A 51 -15.26 12.41 47.31
CA VAL A 51 -15.50 12.54 45.86
C VAL A 51 -14.31 13.19 45.16
N LEU A 52 -13.69 14.20 45.75
CA LEU A 52 -12.49 14.84 45.19
C LEU A 52 -11.29 13.90 45.20
N ALA A 53 -11.08 13.13 46.27
CA ALA A 53 -10.00 12.15 46.37
C ALA A 53 -10.19 11.01 45.35
N LEU A 54 -11.41 10.47 45.22
CA LEU A 54 -11.74 9.46 44.21
C LEU A 54 -11.66 10.01 42.79
N GLY A 55 -12.04 11.27 42.57
CA GLY A 55 -11.89 11.96 41.29
C GLY A 55 -10.41 12.12 40.90
N LEU A 56 -9.55 12.51 41.83
CA LEU A 56 -8.11 12.62 41.61
C LEU A 56 -7.43 11.27 41.35
N VAL A 57 -7.82 10.23 42.08
CA VAL A 57 -7.35 8.85 41.82
C VAL A 57 -7.87 8.34 40.48
N GLY A 58 -9.13 8.61 40.13
CA GLY A 58 -9.70 8.31 38.82
C GLY A 58 -8.94 8.99 37.68
N VAL A 59 -8.63 10.28 37.81
CA VAL A 59 -7.80 11.01 36.83
C VAL A 59 -6.39 10.42 36.76
N ARG A 60 -5.77 10.04 37.89
CA ARG A 60 -4.43 9.42 37.86
C ARG A 60 -4.40 8.01 37.24
N LEU A 61 -5.48 7.25 37.39
CA LEU A 61 -5.61 5.91 36.81
C LEU A 61 -6.08 5.93 35.35
N PHE A 62 -6.79 6.98 34.89
CA PHE A 62 -7.32 7.09 33.53
C PHE A 62 -6.62 8.12 32.63
N ALA A 63 -5.88 9.08 33.17
CA ALA A 63 -5.10 10.06 32.39
C ALA A 63 -3.66 9.59 32.09
N GLY A 64 -3.33 8.34 32.41
CA GLY A 64 -2.04 7.70 32.13
C GLY A 64 -2.09 6.68 31.00
N SER A 65 -3.07 6.76 30.10
CA SER A 65 -3.16 5.87 28.94
C SER A 65 -3.46 6.68 27.67
N ASP A 66 -2.47 7.47 27.26
CA ASP A 66 -2.35 7.99 25.89
C ASP A 66 -1.99 6.86 24.90
N ASP A 67 -2.71 5.73 24.95
CA ASP A 67 -2.48 4.57 24.07
C ASP A 67 -3.78 3.84 23.68
N ALA A 68 -4.93 4.51 23.80
CA ALA A 68 -6.21 3.89 23.42
C ALA A 68 -7.12 4.89 22.69
N GLY A 69 -7.06 4.87 21.35
CA GLY A 69 -8.22 5.27 20.57
C GLY A 69 -8.01 6.19 19.39
N THR A 70 -6.81 6.31 18.81
CA THR A 70 -6.77 6.60 17.38
C THR A 70 -7.43 5.39 16.71
N PRO A 71 -8.57 5.52 16.00
CA PRO A 71 -9.01 4.46 15.09
C PRO A 71 -7.77 4.07 14.29
N PRO A 72 -7.45 2.78 14.06
CA PRO A 72 -6.33 2.46 13.19
C PRO A 72 -6.55 3.32 11.96
N ASP A 73 -5.59 4.21 11.65
CA ASP A 73 -5.64 4.98 10.42
C ASP A 73 -6.14 3.97 9.40
N THR A 74 -7.24 4.28 8.72
CA THR A 74 -7.39 3.76 7.37
C THR A 74 -6.18 4.33 6.64
N ARG A 75 -5.01 3.71 6.86
CA ARG A 75 -4.04 3.47 5.85
C ARG A 75 -4.85 2.63 4.87
N ALA A 76 -5.68 3.31 4.08
CA ALA A 76 -5.59 3.17 2.64
C ALA A 76 -4.11 2.96 2.44
N ARG A 77 -3.72 1.68 2.27
CA ARG A 77 -2.33 1.33 2.03
C ARG A 77 -1.92 2.38 1.02
N ALA A 78 -0.97 3.23 1.37
CA ALA A 78 -0.26 3.98 0.36
C ALA A 78 0.46 2.87 -0.43
N TYR A 79 -0.30 2.21 -1.30
CA TYR A 79 0.19 1.56 -2.46
C TYR A 79 0.74 2.74 -3.24
N GLN A 80 2.01 3.04 -3.01
CA GLN A 80 2.77 3.67 -4.05
C GLN A 80 2.81 2.59 -5.13
N ASP A 81 1.82 2.65 -6.01
CA ASP A 81 1.78 1.85 -7.22
C ASP A 81 2.94 2.37 -8.05
N TYR A 82 4.07 1.68 -8.03
CA TYR A 82 5.17 2.00 -8.93
C TYR A 82 4.68 1.78 -10.36
N ASP A 83 4.72 2.82 -11.18
CA ASP A 83 4.30 2.72 -12.58
C ASP A 83 5.47 2.26 -13.46
N ALA A 84 5.31 1.10 -14.08
CA ALA A 84 6.20 0.57 -15.09
C ALA A 84 5.55 0.65 -16.46
N CYS A 85 6.14 1.43 -17.36
CA CYS A 85 5.53 1.81 -18.63
C CYS A 85 6.37 1.31 -19.80
N LEU A 86 5.73 0.54 -20.69
CA LEU A 86 6.36 -0.02 -21.87
C LEU A 86 6.12 0.88 -23.09
N LEU A 87 7.19 1.40 -23.69
CA LEU A 87 7.16 2.09 -24.97
C LEU A 87 7.45 1.10 -26.10
N THR A 88 6.50 0.96 -27.02
CA THR A 88 6.52 -0.07 -28.08
C THR A 88 6.45 0.53 -29.48
N ASP A 89 6.69 -0.29 -30.50
CA ASP A 89 6.32 0.04 -31.87
C ASP A 89 4.79 0.00 -32.08
N GLU A 90 4.34 0.39 -33.27
CA GLU A 90 2.92 0.44 -33.63
C GLU A 90 2.20 -0.91 -33.53
N ARG A 91 2.92 -2.05 -33.56
CA ARG A 91 2.33 -3.38 -33.40
C ARG A 91 2.00 -3.68 -31.94
N GLY A 92 2.55 -2.91 -31.01
CA GLY A 92 2.28 -3.04 -29.59
C GLY A 92 2.71 -4.41 -29.05
N ILE A 93 1.81 -5.05 -28.32
CA ILE A 93 2.06 -6.28 -27.54
C ILE A 93 1.44 -7.54 -28.16
N VAL A 94 1.03 -7.47 -29.44
CA VAL A 94 0.44 -8.64 -30.11
C VAL A 94 1.46 -9.77 -30.24
N THR A 95 1.01 -11.02 -30.21
CA THR A 95 1.88 -12.19 -30.37
C THR A 95 2.73 -12.08 -31.64
N GLY A 96 4.04 -12.25 -31.50
CA GLY A 96 5.02 -12.09 -32.59
C GLY A 96 5.57 -10.66 -32.75
N ALA A 97 5.04 -9.67 -32.02
CA ALA A 97 5.69 -8.36 -31.90
C ALA A 97 6.91 -8.45 -30.95
N PRO A 98 7.97 -7.68 -31.20
CA PRO A 98 9.16 -7.63 -30.35
C PRO A 98 8.87 -7.28 -28.90
N ALA A 99 7.84 -6.46 -28.66
CA ALA A 99 7.45 -6.03 -27.33
C ALA A 99 6.55 -7.03 -26.59
N ALA A 100 6.02 -8.07 -27.24
CA ALA A 100 5.21 -9.09 -26.59
C ALA A 100 5.94 -9.83 -25.45
N PRO A 101 7.14 -10.41 -25.65
CA PRO A 101 7.87 -11.05 -24.55
C PRO A 101 8.28 -10.07 -23.44
N VAL A 102 8.52 -8.80 -23.79
CA VAL A 102 8.83 -7.73 -22.82
C VAL A 102 7.62 -7.45 -21.93
N TRP A 103 6.44 -7.31 -22.54
CA TRP A 103 5.19 -7.11 -21.84
C TRP A 103 4.87 -8.29 -20.92
N GLU A 104 5.04 -9.53 -21.39
CA GLU A 104 4.86 -10.71 -20.55
C GLU A 104 5.80 -10.72 -19.33
N GLY A 105 7.05 -10.32 -19.50
CA GLY A 105 8.03 -10.20 -18.41
C GLY A 105 7.60 -9.15 -17.38
N MET A 106 7.13 -7.98 -17.85
CA MET A 106 6.59 -6.93 -16.99
C MET A 106 5.33 -7.41 -16.24
N GLN A 107 4.42 -8.10 -16.91
CA GLN A 107 3.24 -8.69 -16.28
C GLN A 107 3.62 -9.69 -15.19
N ALA A 108 4.60 -10.57 -15.45
CA ALA A 108 5.11 -11.51 -14.45
C ALA A 108 5.72 -10.81 -13.23
N ALA A 109 6.42 -9.69 -13.43
CA ALA A 109 6.92 -8.85 -12.34
C ALA A 109 5.76 -8.23 -11.54
N SER A 110 4.72 -7.74 -12.21
CA SER A 110 3.53 -7.14 -11.58
C SER A 110 2.75 -8.11 -10.70
N LEU A 111 2.71 -9.41 -11.02
CA LEU A 111 2.06 -10.40 -10.17
C LEU A 111 2.72 -10.55 -8.78
N ASN A 112 4.01 -10.26 -8.67
CA ASN A 112 4.80 -10.48 -7.47
C ASN A 112 5.25 -9.19 -6.79
N THR A 113 4.96 -8.05 -7.39
CA THR A 113 5.33 -6.71 -6.91
C THR A 113 4.09 -5.84 -6.83
N ARG A 114 4.20 -4.66 -6.24
CA ARG A 114 3.11 -3.68 -6.20
C ARG A 114 3.18 -2.70 -7.37
N ILE A 115 3.75 -3.13 -8.50
CA ILE A 115 3.89 -2.28 -9.68
C ILE A 115 2.64 -2.41 -10.56
N ARG A 116 2.21 -1.29 -11.11
CA ARG A 116 1.23 -1.25 -12.19
C ARG A 116 1.98 -1.20 -13.53
N VAL A 117 1.61 -2.08 -14.44
CA VAL A 117 2.20 -2.13 -15.78
C VAL A 117 1.25 -1.52 -16.80
N THR A 118 1.78 -0.65 -17.66
CA THR A 118 1.04 -0.06 -18.78
C THR A 118 1.91 -0.05 -20.03
N TYR A 119 1.30 0.09 -21.20
CA TYR A 119 2.05 0.22 -22.45
C TYR A 119 1.52 1.36 -23.32
N VAL A 120 2.40 1.94 -24.13
CA VAL A 120 2.08 2.96 -25.12
C VAL A 120 2.72 2.55 -26.44
N PRO A 121 1.91 2.31 -27.50
CA PRO A 121 2.42 2.14 -28.85
C PRO A 121 2.77 3.49 -29.46
N VAL A 122 3.97 3.58 -30.04
CA VAL A 122 4.36 4.72 -30.88
C VAL A 122 3.77 4.50 -32.26
N THR A 123 2.77 5.30 -32.59
CA THR A 123 2.12 5.29 -33.89
C THR A 123 2.77 6.31 -34.83
N GLY A 124 2.73 6.05 -36.14
CA GLY A 124 3.24 6.96 -37.16
C GLY A 124 4.68 6.66 -37.56
N GLU A 125 5.47 7.71 -37.77
CA GLU A 125 6.83 7.57 -38.31
C GLU A 125 7.74 6.74 -37.37
N LYS A 126 8.54 5.85 -37.95
CA LYS A 126 9.46 4.97 -37.22
C LYS A 126 10.80 5.67 -36.95
N SER A 127 10.75 6.78 -36.22
CA SER A 127 11.94 7.57 -35.86
C SER A 127 11.97 7.93 -34.39
N ALA A 128 13.18 8.12 -33.84
CA ALA A 128 13.35 8.55 -32.45
C ALA A 128 12.67 9.90 -32.20
N ALA A 129 12.70 10.81 -33.18
CA ALA A 129 12.02 12.09 -33.12
C ALA A 129 10.51 11.93 -32.89
N ASN A 130 9.87 10.96 -33.56
CA ASN A 130 8.45 10.66 -33.37
C ASN A 130 8.18 9.94 -32.04
N ALA A 131 9.09 9.10 -31.55
CA ALA A 131 8.93 8.41 -30.26
C ALA A 131 9.05 9.34 -29.03
N ARG A 132 9.83 10.42 -29.13
CA ARG A 132 10.06 11.40 -28.05
C ARG A 132 8.80 11.98 -27.39
N PRO A 133 7.77 12.47 -28.11
CA PRO A 133 6.56 12.97 -27.48
C PRO A 133 5.81 11.89 -26.68
N PHE A 134 5.79 10.64 -27.15
CA PHE A 134 5.18 9.52 -26.41
C PHE A 134 5.96 9.22 -25.13
N LEU A 135 7.30 9.19 -25.21
CA LEU A 135 8.18 9.04 -24.06
C LEU A 135 7.98 10.16 -23.04
N ASN A 136 7.96 11.42 -23.49
CA ASN A 136 7.72 12.57 -22.61
C ASN A 136 6.36 12.48 -21.92
N GLY A 137 5.35 11.94 -22.61
CA GLY A 137 4.05 11.66 -22.02
C GLY A 137 4.10 10.58 -20.95
N LEU A 138 4.97 9.58 -21.05
CA LEU A 138 5.19 8.58 -19.98
C LEU A 138 5.86 9.22 -18.77
N VAL A 139 6.92 10.00 -18.98
CA VAL A 139 7.62 10.71 -17.89
C VAL A 139 6.69 11.68 -17.16
N GLN A 140 5.86 12.44 -17.88
CA GLN A 140 4.88 13.36 -17.28
C GLN A 140 3.75 12.65 -16.51
N ARG A 141 3.54 11.36 -16.78
CA ARG A 141 2.58 10.52 -16.04
C ARG A 141 3.23 9.81 -14.86
N ASP A 142 4.42 10.28 -14.45
CA ASP A 142 5.21 9.72 -13.34
C ASP A 142 5.54 8.22 -13.50
N CYS A 143 5.73 7.76 -14.74
CA CYS A 143 6.29 6.43 -14.99
C CYS A 143 7.72 6.36 -14.43
N GLU A 144 7.89 5.65 -13.32
CA GLU A 144 9.18 5.51 -12.64
C GLU A 144 10.13 4.55 -13.35
N ILE A 145 9.57 3.52 -13.99
CA ILE A 145 10.32 2.56 -14.80
C ILE A 145 9.80 2.64 -16.23
N VAL A 146 10.65 3.04 -17.16
CA VAL A 146 10.30 3.08 -18.59
C VAL A 146 11.08 2.02 -19.33
N VAL A 147 10.37 1.05 -19.91
CA VAL A 147 10.94 -0.02 -20.72
C VAL A 147 10.71 0.33 -22.19
N ALA A 148 11.76 0.31 -23.03
CA ALA A 148 11.65 0.55 -24.46
C ALA A 148 11.97 -0.70 -25.28
N SER A 149 11.08 -1.02 -26.21
CA SER A 149 11.23 -2.11 -27.18
C SER A 149 11.06 -1.58 -28.60
N GLY A 150 12.07 -1.80 -29.44
CA GLY A 150 12.16 -1.28 -30.80
C GLY A 150 13.23 -0.19 -30.92
N ALA A 151 13.98 -0.20 -32.04
CA ALA A 151 15.14 0.67 -32.21
C ALA A 151 14.83 2.18 -32.08
N PRO A 152 13.75 2.73 -32.70
CA PRO A 152 13.40 4.14 -32.52
C PRO A 152 13.06 4.52 -31.07
N GLN A 153 12.41 3.63 -30.34
CA GLN A 153 12.00 3.81 -28.94
C GLN A 153 13.22 3.80 -28.02
N VAL A 154 14.14 2.86 -28.27
CA VAL A 154 15.40 2.73 -27.55
C VAL A 154 16.27 3.97 -27.73
N GLU A 155 16.44 4.44 -28.96
CA GLU A 155 17.20 5.67 -29.25
C GLU A 155 16.59 6.90 -28.56
N ALA A 156 15.26 7.04 -28.58
CA ALA A 156 14.57 8.13 -27.89
C ALA A 156 14.77 8.07 -26.36
N VAL A 157 14.75 6.87 -25.77
CA VAL A 157 15.03 6.66 -24.35
C VAL A 157 16.47 6.99 -24.02
N GLU A 158 17.45 6.46 -24.76
CA GLU A 158 18.87 6.70 -24.51
C GLU A 158 19.23 8.19 -24.56
N ALA A 159 18.59 8.96 -25.46
CA ALA A 159 18.72 10.41 -25.55
C ALA A 159 18.02 11.18 -24.41
N ALA A 160 17.08 10.55 -23.70
CA ALA A 160 16.32 11.16 -22.60
C ALA A 160 16.89 10.85 -21.21
N VAL A 161 17.75 9.84 -21.08
CA VAL A 161 18.29 9.35 -19.80
C VAL A 161 18.90 10.47 -18.95
N GLU A 162 19.75 11.31 -19.54
CA GLU A 162 20.44 12.39 -18.81
C GLU A 162 19.49 13.48 -18.30
N LYS A 163 18.38 13.70 -19.02
CA LYS A 163 17.41 14.75 -18.68
C LYS A 163 16.43 14.30 -17.60
N ASN A 164 16.37 12.99 -17.33
CA ASN A 164 15.38 12.38 -16.44
C ASN A 164 16.07 11.46 -15.42
N PRO A 165 16.91 12.00 -14.52
CA PRO A 165 17.67 11.19 -13.56
C PRO A 165 16.78 10.46 -12.54
N LYS A 166 15.51 10.89 -12.37
CA LYS A 166 14.54 10.24 -11.49
C LYS A 166 13.84 9.04 -12.11
N VAL A 167 13.91 8.89 -13.43
CA VAL A 167 13.27 7.79 -14.16
C VAL A 167 14.32 6.72 -14.44
N ARG A 168 13.95 5.47 -14.18
CA ARG A 168 14.77 4.29 -14.44
C ARG A 168 14.40 3.74 -15.81
N PHE A 169 15.37 3.71 -16.71
CA PHE A 169 15.18 3.27 -18.08
C PHE A 169 15.68 1.85 -18.28
N VAL A 170 14.91 1.06 -19.02
CA VAL A 170 15.29 -0.28 -19.46
C VAL A 170 15.16 -0.32 -20.98
N THR A 171 16.22 -0.67 -21.69
CA THR A 171 16.18 -0.81 -23.16
C THR A 171 16.42 -2.24 -23.58
N VAL A 172 15.66 -2.70 -24.58
CA VAL A 172 15.88 -4.00 -25.23
C VAL A 172 16.79 -3.78 -26.42
N ASP A 173 17.93 -4.48 -26.47
CA ASP A 173 18.97 -4.32 -27.49
C ASP A 173 19.53 -2.88 -27.61
N GLY A 174 19.69 -2.20 -26.47
CA GLY A 174 20.31 -0.87 -26.42
C GLY A 174 21.68 -0.81 -27.09
N ALA A 175 22.00 0.32 -27.71
CA ALA A 175 23.33 0.53 -28.30
C ALA A 175 24.37 0.55 -27.17
N GLY A 176 25.56 -0.03 -27.41
CA GLY A 176 26.65 -0.19 -26.43
C GLY A 176 27.33 1.12 -25.99
N GLY A 177 26.56 2.17 -25.72
CA GLY A 177 27.03 3.45 -25.21
C GLY A 177 27.34 3.44 -23.72
N ALA A 178 27.68 4.63 -23.18
CA ALA A 178 28.06 4.80 -21.79
C ALA A 178 27.05 4.18 -20.82
N SER A 179 27.57 3.47 -19.81
CA SER A 179 26.77 2.97 -18.69
C SER A 179 26.32 4.16 -17.84
N ARG A 180 25.05 4.15 -17.41
CA ARG A 180 24.49 5.14 -16.48
C ARG A 180 23.67 4.41 -15.42
N ASP A 181 23.64 4.96 -14.21
CA ASP A 181 22.98 4.31 -13.06
C ASP A 181 21.48 4.13 -13.26
N ASN A 182 20.84 5.05 -13.99
CA ASN A 182 19.41 5.01 -14.31
C ASN A 182 19.10 4.37 -15.68
N LEU A 183 20.04 3.63 -16.29
CA LEU A 183 19.83 2.90 -17.55
C LEU A 183 20.32 1.46 -17.45
N VAL A 184 19.42 0.51 -17.69
CA VAL A 184 19.73 -0.92 -17.79
C VAL A 184 19.45 -1.39 -19.21
N ARG A 185 20.35 -2.19 -19.78
CA ARG A 185 20.16 -2.79 -21.12
C ARG A 185 19.95 -4.28 -20.96
N VAL A 186 18.93 -4.81 -21.64
CA VAL A 186 18.60 -6.23 -21.68
C VAL A 186 18.75 -6.71 -23.12
N ALA A 187 19.41 -7.86 -23.32
CA ALA A 187 19.54 -8.46 -24.63
C ALA A 187 18.23 -9.14 -25.04
N SER A 188 17.85 -9.02 -26.31
CA SER A 188 16.82 -9.89 -26.88
C SER A 188 17.31 -11.34 -26.95
N GLY A 189 16.35 -12.26 -26.95
CA GLY A 189 16.63 -13.69 -27.02
C GLY A 189 15.61 -14.52 -26.26
N ALA A 190 15.93 -15.81 -26.06
CA ALA A 190 15.05 -16.75 -25.38
C ALA A 190 14.76 -16.39 -23.92
N SER A 191 15.71 -15.72 -23.24
CA SER A 191 15.60 -15.31 -21.84
C SER A 191 14.97 -13.93 -21.65
N LEU A 192 14.63 -13.21 -22.73
CA LEU A 192 14.21 -11.80 -22.66
C LEU A 192 13.07 -11.56 -21.65
N LYS A 193 12.08 -12.46 -21.63
CA LYS A 193 10.96 -12.38 -20.68
C LYS A 193 11.44 -12.43 -19.23
N ASP A 194 12.27 -13.39 -18.90
CA ASP A 194 12.76 -13.62 -17.54
C ASP A 194 13.72 -12.50 -17.11
N ASP A 195 14.58 -12.05 -18.03
CA ASP A 195 15.53 -10.96 -17.78
C ASP A 195 14.80 -9.63 -17.53
N VAL A 196 13.75 -9.33 -18.31
CA VAL A 196 12.89 -8.16 -18.09
C VAL A 196 12.17 -8.28 -16.76
N ALA A 197 11.57 -9.43 -16.45
CA ALA A 197 10.87 -9.63 -15.19
C ALA A 197 11.79 -9.44 -13.97
N ALA A 198 12.99 -10.02 -14.01
CA ALA A 198 13.99 -9.87 -12.96
C ALA A 198 14.47 -8.43 -12.82
N THR A 199 14.73 -7.75 -13.94
CA THR A 199 15.18 -6.35 -13.96
C THR A 199 14.13 -5.42 -13.38
N VAL A 200 12.88 -5.51 -13.85
CA VAL A 200 11.79 -4.66 -13.37
C VAL A 200 11.51 -4.91 -11.89
N LYS A 201 11.54 -6.17 -11.44
CA LYS A 201 11.39 -6.51 -10.03
C LYS A 201 12.49 -5.90 -9.17
N ARG A 202 13.75 -5.99 -9.60
CA ARG A 202 14.89 -5.40 -8.90
C ARG A 202 14.74 -3.89 -8.77
N LEU A 203 14.46 -3.21 -9.89
CA LEU A 203 14.26 -1.76 -9.90
C LEU A 203 13.10 -1.35 -8.98
N ALA A 204 11.98 -2.07 -9.00
CA ALA A 204 10.84 -1.79 -8.14
C ALA A 204 11.10 -1.98 -6.63
N GLN A 205 12.15 -2.72 -6.24
CA GLN A 205 12.55 -2.91 -4.84
C GLN A 205 13.57 -1.88 -4.35
N GLU A 206 14.25 -1.20 -5.28
CA GLU A 206 15.27 -0.18 -5.00
C GLU A 206 14.69 1.23 -4.86
N GLY A 207 13.44 1.45 -5.30
CA GLY A 207 12.72 2.73 -5.14
C GLY A 207 11.84 2.70 -3.91
#